data_AF-A0A4V2WDB1-F1
#
_entry.id   AF-A0A4V2WDB1-F1
#
_cell.length_a   1.000
_cell.length_b   1.000
_cell.length_c   1.000
_cell.angle_alpha   90.00
_cell.angle_beta   90.00
_cell.angle_gamma   90.00
#
_symmetry.space_group_name_H-M   'P 1'
#
loop_
_entity.id
_entity.type
_entity.pdbx_description
1 polymer ?
#
loop_
_entity_poly.entity_id
_entity_poly.type
_entity_poly.pdbx_seq_one_letter_code
_entity_poly.pdbx_strand_id
1 'polypeptide(L)'
;MNLSKVNKYVFWFIACSYISIHILVYPIWSNEGLYSSSEATKVIQEYIKTFAQTNLSVIFGLAAILVGAAALNYKNVTQVVNTKNNFYTAITTMVLFILVNALIITLSFTKLFIENRLLQMFVIVFICSLFVKLLYNIIILIEKILGINKKKK
;
A
#
# COMPACT_ATOMS: atom_id res chain seq x y z
N MET A 1 -23.25 -16.39 -12.20
CA MET A 1 -22.22 -16.05 -11.19
C MET A 1 -21.94 -14.55 -11.30
N ASN A 2 -22.10 -13.77 -10.22
CA ASN A 2 -22.10 -12.30 -10.28
C ASN A 2 -20.64 -11.80 -10.42
N LEU A 3 -20.26 -11.25 -11.57
CA LEU A 3 -18.89 -10.85 -11.91
C LEU A 3 -18.25 -9.92 -10.86
N SER A 4 -19.05 -9.05 -10.22
CA SER A 4 -18.56 -8.14 -9.16
C SER A 4 -18.17 -8.84 -7.86
N LYS A 5 -18.82 -9.96 -7.52
CA LYS A 5 -18.45 -10.75 -6.33
C LYS A 5 -17.13 -11.48 -6.57
N VAL A 6 -16.94 -12.05 -7.75
CA VAL A 6 -15.70 -12.74 -8.15
C VAL A 6 -14.51 -11.77 -8.11
N ASN A 7 -14.65 -10.57 -8.67
CA ASN A 7 -13.58 -9.55 -8.64
C ASN A 7 -13.21 -9.13 -7.21
N LYS A 8 -14.19 -9.05 -6.30
CA LYS A 8 -13.93 -8.74 -4.88
C LYS A 8 -13.15 -9.87 -4.19
N TYR A 9 -13.52 -11.13 -4.42
CA TYR A 9 -12.79 -12.27 -3.84
C TYR A 9 -11.36 -12.35 -4.38
N VAL A 10 -11.18 -12.16 -5.67
CA VAL A 10 -9.85 -12.14 -6.31
C VAL A 10 -8.99 -11.01 -5.72
N PHE A 11 -9.54 -9.80 -5.56
CA PHE A 11 -8.84 -8.69 -4.92
C PHE A 11 -8.35 -9.04 -3.52
N TRP A 12 -9.23 -9.55 -2.65
CA TRP A 12 -8.85 -9.90 -1.28
C TRP A 12 -7.89 -11.07 -1.21
N PHE A 13 -8.03 -12.06 -2.09
CA PHE A 13 -7.08 -13.16 -2.21
C PHE A 13 -5.68 -12.68 -2.57
N ILE A 14 -5.56 -11.79 -3.57
CA ILE A 14 -4.28 -11.18 -3.96
C ILE A 14 -3.72 -10.35 -2.81
N ALA A 15 -4.55 -9.53 -2.15
CA ALA A 15 -4.13 -8.71 -1.02
C ALA A 15 -3.60 -9.53 0.17
N CYS A 16 -4.31 -10.61 0.54
CA CYS A 16 -3.87 -11.52 1.60
C CYS A 16 -2.60 -12.27 1.20
N SER A 17 -2.48 -12.70 -0.05
CA SER A 17 -1.26 -13.36 -0.56
C SER A 17 -0.06 -12.42 -0.51
N TYR A 18 -0.24 -11.17 -0.92
CA TYR A 18 0.79 -10.13 -0.86
C TYR A 18 1.30 -9.92 0.58
N ILE A 19 0.42 -9.76 1.56
CA ILE A 19 0.81 -9.61 2.97
C ILE A 19 1.53 -10.87 3.47
N SER A 20 1.02 -12.06 3.11
CA SER A 20 1.58 -13.34 3.54
C SER A 20 3.01 -13.55 3.03
N ILE A 21 3.29 -13.18 1.77
CA ILE A 21 4.63 -13.26 1.19
C ILE A 21 5.63 -12.44 2.01
N HIS A 22 5.26 -11.20 2.39
CA HIS A 22 6.14 -10.36 3.21
C HIS A 22 6.36 -10.91 4.63
N ILE A 23 5.37 -11.59 5.21
CA ILE A 23 5.52 -12.28 6.50
C ILE A 23 6.48 -13.47 6.39
N LEU A 24 6.39 -14.25 5.30
CA LEU A 24 7.21 -15.45 5.09
C LEU A 24 8.70 -15.17 4.89
N VAL A 25 9.07 -13.94 4.56
CA VAL A 25 10.48 -13.53 4.45
C VAL A 25 11.21 -13.60 5.80
N TYR A 26 10.54 -13.31 6.91
CA TYR A 26 11.15 -13.31 8.25
C TYR A 26 11.65 -14.67 8.75
N PRO A 27 10.89 -15.78 8.67
CA PRO A 27 11.42 -17.09 9.02
C PRO A 27 12.58 -17.51 8.10
N ILE A 28 12.56 -17.13 6.82
CA ILE A 28 13.68 -17.39 5.89
C ILE A 28 14.95 -16.69 6.37
N TRP A 29 14.87 -15.38 6.65
CA TRP A 29 15.98 -14.61 7.19
C TRP A 29 16.52 -15.17 8.51
N SER A 30 15.63 -15.70 9.36
CA SER A 30 16.02 -16.36 10.60
C SER A 30 16.82 -17.63 10.34
N ASN A 31 16.41 -18.44 9.37
CA ASN A 31 17.09 -19.70 9.02
C ASN A 31 18.44 -19.45 8.34
N GLU A 32 18.55 -18.37 7.56
CA GLU A 32 19.81 -17.93 6.94
C GLU A 32 20.74 -17.20 7.91
N GLY A 33 20.33 -17.01 9.18
CA GLY A 33 21.16 -16.34 10.18
C GLY A 33 21.32 -14.84 9.95
N LEU A 34 20.42 -14.17 9.21
CA LEU A 34 20.59 -12.75 8.87
C LEU A 34 20.53 -11.80 10.08
N TYR A 35 20.05 -12.31 11.23
CA TYR A 35 20.02 -11.59 12.50
C TYR A 35 21.25 -11.88 13.40
N SER A 36 22.23 -12.67 12.95
CA SER A 36 23.35 -13.11 13.81
C SER A 36 24.60 -12.24 13.73
N SER A 37 24.73 -11.35 12.76
CA SER A 37 25.89 -10.46 12.62
C SER A 37 25.53 -9.12 11.99
N SER A 38 26.33 -8.08 12.26
CA SER A 38 26.14 -6.74 11.70
C SER A 38 26.20 -6.73 10.18
N GLU A 39 27.05 -7.56 9.58
CA GLU A 39 27.17 -7.68 8.13
C GLU A 39 25.93 -8.33 7.51
N ALA A 40 25.39 -9.36 8.15
CA ALA A 40 24.17 -10.03 7.67
C ALA A 40 22.93 -9.12 7.79
N THR A 41 22.88 -8.26 8.81
CA THR A 41 21.77 -7.29 8.97
C THR A 41 21.75 -6.20 7.89
N LYS A 42 22.84 -5.98 7.14
CA LYS A 42 22.84 -5.07 5.98
C LYS A 42 21.89 -5.54 4.88
N VAL A 43 21.76 -6.86 4.69
CA VAL A 43 20.83 -7.45 3.71
C VAL A 43 19.38 -7.11 4.07
N ILE A 44 19.04 -7.22 5.36
CA ILE A 44 17.71 -6.84 5.88
C ILE A 44 17.48 -5.34 5.68
N GLN A 45 18.49 -4.52 5.99
CA GLN A 45 18.44 -3.08 5.81
C GLN A 45 18.20 -2.69 4.34
N GLU A 46 18.94 -3.29 3.40
CA GLU A 46 18.77 -3.04 1.98
C GLU A 46 17.38 -3.46 1.50
N TYR A 47 16.90 -4.63 1.90
CA TYR A 47 15.55 -5.08 1.57
C TYR A 47 14.49 -4.08 2.04
N ILE A 48 14.55 -3.63 3.30
CA ILE A 48 13.57 -2.70 3.87
C ILE A 48 13.61 -1.35 3.14
N LYS A 49 14.80 -0.87 2.79
CA LYS A 49 14.97 0.36 1.98
C LYS A 49 14.32 0.20 0.61
N THR A 50 14.67 -0.88 -0.10
CA THR A 50 14.13 -1.16 -1.43
C THR A 50 12.62 -1.32 -1.40
N PHE A 51 12.07 -1.98 -0.37
CA PHE A 51 10.64 -2.09 -0.15
C PHE A 51 9.97 -0.71 -0.02
N ALA A 52 10.48 0.14 0.87
CA ALA A 52 9.92 1.47 1.08
C ALA A 52 10.07 2.38 -0.15
N GLN A 53 11.21 2.33 -0.84
CA GLN A 53 11.46 3.07 -2.07
C GLN A 53 10.54 2.62 -3.22
N THR A 54 10.31 1.31 -3.35
CA THR A 54 9.39 0.75 -4.35
C THR A 54 7.96 1.23 -4.09
N ASN A 55 7.52 1.19 -2.84
CA ASN A 55 6.21 1.72 -2.44
C ASN A 55 6.07 3.22 -2.76
N LEU A 56 7.12 4.01 -2.53
CA LEU A 56 7.16 5.42 -2.91
C LEU A 56 7.15 5.62 -4.43
N SER A 57 7.79 4.76 -5.20
CA SER A 57 7.72 4.83 -6.67
C SER A 57 6.29 4.56 -7.17
N VAL A 58 5.68 3.48 -6.68
CA VAL A 58 4.30 3.10 -7.06
C VAL A 58 3.29 4.18 -6.68
N ILE A 59 3.46 4.81 -5.51
CA ILE A 59 2.52 5.85 -5.08
C ILE A 59 2.57 7.10 -5.95
N PHE A 60 3.73 7.50 -6.46
CA PHE A 60 3.81 8.61 -7.42
C PHE A 60 3.07 8.28 -8.71
N GLY A 61 3.14 7.03 -9.19
CA GLY A 61 2.33 6.56 -10.31
C GLY A 61 0.82 6.64 -10.04
N LEU A 62 0.39 6.18 -8.87
CA LEU A 62 -1.02 6.27 -8.45
C LEU A 62 -1.50 7.71 -8.27
N ALA A 63 -0.64 8.60 -7.76
CA ALA A 63 -0.93 10.02 -7.62
C ALA A 63 -1.18 10.68 -8.97
N ALA A 64 -0.36 10.37 -9.99
CA ALA A 64 -0.56 10.87 -11.35
C ALA A 64 -1.93 10.42 -11.93
N ILE A 65 -2.30 9.16 -11.74
CA ILE A 65 -3.61 8.63 -12.14
C ILE A 65 -4.76 9.38 -11.44
N LEU A 66 -4.64 9.60 -10.13
CA LEU A 66 -5.64 10.33 -9.35
C LEU A 66 -5.81 11.78 -9.80
N VAL A 67 -4.70 12.49 -10.06
CA VAL A 67 -4.73 13.86 -10.57
C VAL A 67 -5.36 13.90 -11.96
N GLY A 68 -5.00 12.98 -12.86
CA GLY A 68 -5.61 12.86 -14.17
C GLY A 68 -7.12 12.58 -14.11
N ALA A 69 -7.53 11.63 -13.26
CA ALA A 69 -8.93 11.30 -13.05
C ALA A 69 -9.73 12.50 -12.49
N ALA A 70 -9.14 13.26 -11.56
CA ALA A 70 -9.73 14.45 -10.98
C ALA A 70 -9.87 15.60 -12.00
N ALA A 71 -8.84 15.83 -12.83
CA ALA A 71 -8.87 16.84 -13.87
C ALA A 71 -9.97 16.54 -14.91
N LEU A 72 -10.06 15.29 -15.37
CA LEU A 72 -11.08 14.87 -16.34
C LEU A 72 -12.51 14.92 -15.78
N ASN A 73 -12.67 14.83 -14.47
CA ASN A 73 -13.99 14.74 -13.81
C ASN A 73 -14.19 15.82 -12.74
N TYR A 74 -13.60 17.00 -12.95
CA TYR A 74 -13.53 18.08 -11.99
C TYR A 74 -14.89 18.46 -11.39
N LYS A 75 -15.95 18.56 -12.22
CA LYS A 75 -17.32 18.85 -11.75
C LYS A 75 -17.85 17.76 -10.79
N ASN A 76 -17.63 16.49 -11.10
CA ASN A 76 -18.08 15.38 -10.26
C ASN A 76 -17.30 15.33 -8.93
N VAL A 77 -15.99 15.58 -8.96
CA VAL A 77 -15.14 15.56 -7.76
C VAL A 77 -15.43 16.75 -6.83
N THR A 78 -15.81 17.90 -7.38
CA THR A 78 -16.07 19.13 -6.59
C THR A 78 -17.52 19.26 -6.13
N GLN A 79 -18.50 18.83 -6.93
CA GLN A 79 -19.92 19.11 -6.69
C GLN A 79 -20.70 17.91 -6.11
N VAL A 80 -20.22 16.67 -6.26
CA VAL A 80 -20.89 15.48 -5.70
C VAL A 80 -20.27 15.12 -4.36
N VAL A 81 -20.99 15.38 -3.26
CA VAL A 81 -20.52 15.20 -1.87
C VAL A 81 -19.90 13.81 -1.64
N ASN A 82 -20.55 12.75 -2.12
CA ASN A 82 -20.04 11.39 -1.95
C ASN A 82 -18.70 11.21 -2.70
N THR A 83 -18.60 11.60 -3.96
CA THR A 83 -17.37 11.51 -4.77
C THR A 83 -16.24 12.34 -4.14
N LYS A 84 -16.55 13.56 -3.70
CA LYS A 84 -15.64 14.45 -2.97
C LYS A 84 -15.05 13.75 -1.72
N ASN A 85 -15.89 13.13 -0.89
CA ASN A 85 -15.44 12.44 0.31
C ASN A 85 -14.53 11.24 0.02
N ASN A 86 -14.85 10.43 -1.01
CA ASN A 86 -13.97 9.32 -1.41
C ASN A 86 -12.64 9.83 -1.96
N PHE A 87 -12.66 10.94 -2.70
CA PHE A 87 -11.45 11.58 -3.21
C PHE A 87 -10.53 12.06 -2.08
N TYR A 88 -11.08 12.76 -1.08
CA TYR A 88 -10.31 13.14 0.11
C TYR A 88 -9.78 11.92 0.87
N THR A 89 -10.59 10.88 1.04
CA THR A 89 -10.16 9.66 1.72
C THR A 89 -9.00 8.99 0.99
N ALA A 90 -9.03 8.94 -0.35
CA ALA A 90 -7.93 8.43 -1.16
C ALA A 90 -6.66 9.28 -0.99
N ILE A 91 -6.77 10.61 -1.04
CA ILE A 91 -5.64 11.53 -0.81
C ILE A 91 -5.06 11.37 0.59
N THR A 92 -5.89 11.38 1.64
CA THR A 92 -5.41 11.27 3.03
C THR A 92 -4.72 9.92 3.25
N THR A 93 -5.27 8.83 2.70
CA THR A 93 -4.64 7.50 2.77
C THR A 93 -3.32 7.48 2.02
N MET A 94 -3.24 8.14 0.86
CA MET A 94 -2.01 8.28 0.07
C MET A 94 -0.92 9.06 0.81
N VAL A 95 -1.27 10.21 1.39
CA VAL A 95 -0.34 11.03 2.18
C VAL A 95 0.18 10.24 3.39
N LEU A 96 -0.70 9.54 4.10
CA LEU A 96 -0.29 8.67 5.21
C LEU A 96 0.65 7.56 4.73
N PHE A 97 0.36 6.95 3.58
CA PHE A 97 1.22 5.92 2.99
C PHE A 97 2.61 6.44 2.63
N ILE A 98 2.70 7.63 2.04
CA ILE A 98 3.98 8.30 1.76
C ILE A 98 4.75 8.54 3.06
N LEU A 99 4.08 9.11 4.07
CA LEU A 99 4.70 9.47 5.34
C LEU A 99 5.27 8.24 6.05
N VAL A 100 4.48 7.15 6.12
CA VAL A 100 4.94 5.90 6.75
C VAL A 100 6.13 5.33 5.98
N ASN A 101 6.09 5.23 4.65
CA ASN A 101 7.22 4.70 3.89
C ASN A 101 8.48 5.59 4.00
N ALA A 102 8.34 6.91 4.06
CA ALA A 102 9.45 7.82 4.30
C ALA A 102 10.08 7.59 5.69
N LEU A 103 9.28 7.41 6.73
CA LEU A 103 9.76 7.08 8.07
C LEU A 103 10.53 5.76 8.09
N ILE A 104 10.11 4.78 7.30
CA ILE A 104 10.74 3.46 7.24
C ILE A 104 12.13 3.52 6.63
N ILE A 105 12.32 4.36 5.62
CA ILE A 105 13.65 4.61 5.07
C ILE A 105 14.56 5.12 6.18
N THR A 106 14.13 6.11 6.97
CA THR A 106 14.93 6.62 8.10
C THR A 106 15.16 5.55 9.18
N LEU A 107 14.12 4.82 9.58
CA LEU A 107 14.21 3.77 10.60
C LEU A 107 15.13 2.62 10.15
N SER A 108 15.23 2.34 8.85
CA SER A 108 16.13 1.31 8.31
C SER A 108 17.62 1.59 8.60
N PHE A 109 17.99 2.82 8.96
CA PHE A 109 19.36 3.15 9.37
C PHE A 109 19.59 2.96 10.87
N THR A 110 18.56 2.66 11.66
CA THR A 110 18.67 2.50 13.10
C THR A 110 18.87 1.03 13.47
N LYS A 111 19.88 0.76 14.30
CA LYS A 111 20.18 -0.58 14.81
C LYS A 111 18.97 -1.18 15.57
N LEU A 112 18.31 -0.36 16.39
CA LEU A 112 17.11 -0.72 17.15
C LEU A 112 15.99 -1.29 16.27
N PHE A 113 15.80 -0.75 15.06
CA PHE A 113 14.80 -1.25 14.14
C PHE A 113 15.29 -2.50 13.41
N ILE A 114 16.53 -2.49 12.88
CA ILE A 114 17.09 -3.57 12.05
C ILE A 114 17.39 -4.86 12.82
N GLU A 115 17.61 -4.80 14.13
CA GLU A 115 17.80 -6.00 14.96
C GLU A 115 16.48 -6.51 15.57
N ASN A 116 15.41 -5.71 15.51
CA ASN A 116 14.13 -6.08 16.09
C ASN A 116 13.18 -6.69 15.06
N ARG A 117 13.28 -8.01 14.88
CA ARG A 117 12.44 -8.80 13.97
C ARG A 117 10.94 -8.57 14.16
N LEU A 118 10.44 -8.58 15.40
CA LEU A 118 9.00 -8.45 15.67
C LEU A 118 8.49 -7.07 15.29
N LEU A 119 9.26 -6.02 15.62
CA LEU A 119 8.93 -4.65 15.25
C LEU A 119 8.91 -4.48 13.73
N GLN A 120 9.91 -5.01 13.01
CA GLN A 120 9.92 -4.98 11.54
C GLN A 120 8.69 -5.66 10.96
N MET A 121 8.37 -6.87 11.43
CA MET A 121 7.25 -7.65 10.92
C MET A 121 5.92 -6.91 11.12
N PHE A 122 5.68 -6.37 12.31
CA PHE A 122 4.48 -5.57 12.59
C PHE A 122 4.37 -4.37 11.65
N VAL A 123 5.48 -3.65 11.47
CA VAL A 123 5.55 -2.45 10.66
C VAL A 123 5.35 -2.74 9.17
N ILE A 124 5.97 -3.80 8.63
CA ILE A 124 5.77 -4.21 7.24
C ILE A 124 4.32 -4.63 7.00
N VAL A 125 3.72 -5.41 7.90
CA VAL A 125 2.30 -5.79 7.80
C VAL A 125 1.39 -4.57 7.82
N PHE A 126 1.69 -3.59 8.66
CA PHE A 126 0.95 -2.32 8.71
C PHE A 126 1.04 -1.56 7.38
N ILE A 127 2.24 -1.44 6.80
CA ILE A 127 2.45 -0.77 5.49
C ILE A 127 1.70 -1.50 4.39
N CYS A 128 1.81 -2.83 4.32
CA CYS A 128 1.10 -3.62 3.33
C CYS A 128 -0.42 -3.47 3.46
N SER A 129 -0.94 -3.45 4.69
CA SER A 129 -2.37 -3.24 4.95
C SER A 129 -2.82 -1.85 4.51
N LEU A 130 -1.99 -0.82 4.77
CA LEU A 130 -2.25 0.55 4.33
C LEU A 130 -2.23 0.66 2.80
N PHE A 131 -1.31 -0.04 2.13
CA PHE A 131 -1.26 -0.11 0.66
C PHE A 131 -2.53 -0.76 0.08
N VAL A 132 -2.96 -1.89 0.62
CA VAL A 132 -4.21 -2.57 0.22
C VAL A 132 -5.41 -1.65 0.38
N LYS A 133 -5.51 -0.97 1.54
CA LYS A 133 -6.58 0.01 1.80
C LYS A 133 -6.56 1.15 0.78
N LEU A 134 -5.38 1.64 0.43
CA LEU A 134 -5.23 2.69 -0.57
C LEU A 134 -5.67 2.24 -1.96
N LEU A 135 -5.21 1.08 -2.43
CA LEU A 135 -5.64 0.51 -3.71
C LEU A 135 -7.17 0.35 -3.75
N TYR A 136 -7.76 -0.16 -2.67
CA TYR A 136 -9.21 -0.30 -2.57
C TYR A 136 -9.94 1.05 -2.69
N ASN A 137 -9.45 2.08 -2.00
CA ASN A 137 -10.01 3.44 -2.09
C ASN A 137 -9.91 4.03 -3.50
N ILE A 138 -8.76 3.82 -4.17
CA ILE A 138 -8.54 4.27 -5.55
C ILE A 138 -9.47 3.55 -6.51
N ILE A 139 -9.63 2.23 -6.38
CA ILE A 139 -10.55 1.45 -7.23
C ILE A 139 -11.99 1.95 -7.08
N ILE A 140 -12.48 2.12 -5.84
CA ILE A 140 -13.83 2.66 -5.59
C ILE A 140 -14.00 4.04 -6.23
N LEU A 141 -13.00 4.89 -6.08
CA LEU A 141 -13.03 6.24 -6.61
C LEU A 141 -13.09 6.20 -8.15
N ILE A 142 -12.28 5.37 -8.81
CA ILE A 142 -12.29 5.19 -10.26
C ILE A 142 -13.66 4.65 -10.73
N GLU A 143 -14.22 3.64 -10.06
CA GLU A 143 -15.55 3.09 -10.38
C GLU A 143 -16.65 4.16 -10.30
N LYS A 144 -16.59 5.04 -9.29
CA LYS A 144 -17.53 6.15 -9.11
C LYS A 144 -17.33 7.24 -10.16
N ILE A 145 -16.09 7.56 -10.48
CA ILE A 145 -15.73 8.57 -11.49
C ILE A 145 -16.17 8.10 -12.90
N LEU A 146 -15.89 6.85 -13.26
CA LEU A 146 -16.27 6.26 -14.55
C LEU A 146 -17.77 5.92 -14.66
N GLY A 147 -18.54 6.10 -13.58
CA GLY A 147 -19.98 5.84 -13.59
C GLY A 147 -20.38 4.37 -13.78
N ILE A 148 -19.46 3.42 -13.55
CA ILE A 148 -19.67 1.98 -13.77
C ILE A 148 -20.81 1.45 -12.88
N ASN A 149 -21.07 2.09 -11.73
CA ASN A 149 -22.19 1.76 -10.85
C ASN A 149 -23.57 2.29 -11.29
N LYS A 150 -23.71 2.95 -12.46
CA LYS A 150 -25.02 3.44 -12.94
C LYS A 150 -25.87 2.42 -13.72
N LYS A 151 -25.40 1.19 -13.94
CA LYS A 151 -26.18 0.16 -14.66
C LYS A 151 -26.65 -0.99 -13.77
N LYS A 152 -27.57 -0.73 -12.85
CA LYS A 152 -28.59 -1.70 -12.38
C LYS A 152 -29.82 -0.92 -11.87
N LYS A 153 -30.67 -0.50 -12.80
CA LYS A 153 -32.10 -0.33 -12.53
C LYS A 153 -32.75 -1.68 -12.81
#